data_AF-A0A7I7WDI7-F1
#
_entry.id   AF-A0A7I7WDI7-F1
#
_cell.length_a   1.000
_cell.length_b   1.000
_cell.length_c   1.000
_cell.angle_alpha   90.00
_cell.angle_beta   90.00
_cell.angle_gamma   90.00
#
_symmetry.space_group_name_H-M   'P 1'
#
loop_
_entity.id
_entity.type
_entity.pdbx_description
1 polymer ?
#
loop_
_entity_poly.entity_id
_entity_poly.type
_entity_poly.pdbx_seq_one_letter_code
_entity_poly.pdbx_strand_id
1 'polypeptide(L)'
;MSTDPTVPLSEQSFTASTPDGSVFVRVAVRGHVLGVQLEPVVMRRPGHQIAERIMACADVAYLQGQVAVRSEWERANLSPESFEDMPTEQDLAAARERLRRL
;
A
#
# COMPACT_ATOMS: atom_id res chain seq x y z
N MET A 1 3.27 -7.85 7.82
CA MET A 1 4.61 -8.07 8.39
C MET A 1 5.15 -6.75 8.89
N SER A 2 5.77 -6.76 10.08
CA SER A 2 6.31 -5.58 10.77
C SER A 2 7.47 -4.98 9.97
N THR A 3 7.45 -3.67 9.78
CA THR A 3 8.61 -2.88 9.35
C THR A 3 9.74 -3.08 10.36
N ASP A 4 10.94 -3.44 9.88
CA ASP A 4 12.14 -3.47 10.72
C ASP A 4 12.46 -2.02 11.13
N PRO A 5 12.44 -1.69 12.44
CA PRO A 5 12.65 -0.31 12.89
C PRO A 5 14.07 0.20 12.63
N THR A 6 14.99 -0.66 12.20
CA THR A 6 16.38 -0.26 11.88
C THR A 6 16.53 0.30 10.46
N VAL A 7 15.54 0.10 9.58
CA VAL A 7 15.59 0.58 8.20
C VAL A 7 14.96 1.98 8.11
N PRO A 8 15.67 2.99 7.56
CA PRO A 8 15.12 4.32 7.33
C PRO A 8 13.80 4.25 6.55
N LEU A 9 12.82 5.09 6.88
CA LEU A 9 11.51 5.08 6.20
C LEU A 9 11.68 5.15 4.68
N SER A 10 12.63 5.96 4.20
CA SER A 10 12.99 6.15 2.79
C SER A 10 13.41 4.87 2.03
N GLU A 11 13.75 3.80 2.74
CA GLU A 11 14.15 2.48 2.24
C GLU A 11 13.12 1.38 2.55
N GLN A 12 12.07 1.70 3.31
CA GLN A 12 11.03 0.74 3.65
C GLN A 12 10.13 0.42 2.45
N SER A 13 9.42 -0.70 2.59
CA SER A 13 8.42 -1.16 1.64
C SER A 13 7.21 -1.70 2.38
N PHE A 14 6.05 -1.56 1.77
CA PHE A 14 4.77 -1.98 2.31
C PHE A 14 4.19 -3.08 1.44
N THR A 15 3.54 -4.05 2.08
CA THR A 15 2.90 -5.17 1.39
C THR A 15 1.44 -5.23 1.77
N ALA A 16 0.58 -5.37 0.77
CA ALA A 16 -0.84 -5.67 0.94
C ALA A 16 -1.20 -6.96 0.20
N SER A 17 -2.23 -7.63 0.68
CA SER A 17 -2.75 -8.86 0.09
C SER A 17 -4.27 -8.87 0.07
N THR A 18 -4.85 -9.59 -0.88
CA THR A 18 -6.30 -9.86 -0.87
C THR A 18 -6.69 -10.68 0.36
N PRO A 19 -7.95 -10.59 0.83
CA PRO A 19 -8.41 -11.38 1.99
C PRO A 19 -8.29 -12.89 1.79
N ASP A 20 -8.47 -13.37 0.55
CA ASP A 20 -8.31 -14.77 0.18
C ASP A 20 -6.84 -15.21 0.03
N GLY A 21 -5.88 -14.31 0.27
CA GLY A 21 -4.45 -14.58 0.18
C GLY A 21 -3.97 -14.94 -1.22
N SER A 22 -4.74 -14.63 -2.27
CA SER A 22 -4.42 -15.06 -3.63
C SER A 22 -3.56 -14.06 -4.44
N VAL A 23 -3.47 -12.81 -3.97
CA VAL A 23 -2.65 -11.75 -4.58
C VAL A 23 -1.90 -10.99 -3.49
N PHE A 24 -0.60 -10.79 -3.69
CA PHE A 24 0.27 -9.95 -2.84
C PHE A 24 0.96 -8.91 -3.71
N VAL A 25 1.00 -7.67 -3.24
CA VAL A 25 1.73 -6.58 -3.91
C VAL A 25 2.62 -5.88 -2.90
N ARG A 26 3.89 -5.71 -3.26
CA ARG A 26 4.89 -4.98 -2.47
C ARG A 26 5.26 -3.68 -3.17
N VAL A 27 5.21 -2.58 -2.45
CA VAL A 27 5.47 -1.21 -2.95
C VAL A 27 6.53 -0.56 -2.07
N ALA A 28 7.55 0.03 -2.68
CA ALA A 28 8.53 0.84 -1.95
C ALA A 28 7.86 2.11 -1.42
N VAL A 29 8.36 2.69 -0.32
CA VAL A 29 7.83 3.97 0.20
C VAL A 29 7.82 5.08 -0.88
N ARG A 30 8.78 5.02 -1.82
CA ARG A 30 8.92 5.95 -2.96
C ARG A 30 7.86 5.76 -4.05
N GLY A 31 6.96 4.79 -3.89
CA GLY A 31 5.78 4.60 -4.74
C GLY A 31 5.93 3.62 -5.90
N HIS A 32 7.12 3.10 -6.18
CA HIS A 32 7.27 2.07 -7.22
C HIS A 32 6.93 0.67 -6.70
N VAL A 33 6.24 -0.11 -7.54
CA VAL A 33 5.94 -1.51 -7.27
C VAL A 33 7.22 -2.33 -7.35
N LEU A 34 7.54 -3.05 -6.28
CA LEU A 34 8.73 -3.91 -6.18
C LEU A 34 8.43 -5.34 -6.65
N GLY A 35 7.18 -5.79 -6.54
CA GLY A 35 6.80 -7.12 -6.96
C GLY A 35 5.32 -7.41 -6.76
N VAL A 36 4.83 -8.33 -7.57
CA VAL A 36 3.49 -8.91 -7.51
C VAL A 36 3.64 -10.42 -7.46
N GLN A 37 3.02 -11.06 -6.46
CA GLN A 37 2.91 -12.52 -6.37
C GLN A 37 1.44 -12.91 -6.54
N LEU A 38 1.21 -13.90 -7.40
CA LEU A 38 -0.10 -14.45 -7.70
C LEU A 38 -0.10 -15.94 -7.35
N GLU A 39 -1.03 -16.35 -6.49
CA GLU A 39 -1.23 -17.76 -6.20
C GLU A 39 -1.94 -18.47 -7.36
N PRO A 40 -1.66 -19.74 -7.65
CA PRO A 40 -2.25 -20.44 -8.80
C PRO A 40 -3.77 -20.38 -8.87
N VAL A 41 -4.46 -20.29 -7.73
CA VAL A 41 -5.92 -20.18 -7.65
C VAL A 41 -6.47 -18.93 -8.34
N VAL A 42 -5.75 -17.80 -8.28
CA VAL A 42 -6.22 -16.54 -8.88
C VAL A 42 -6.21 -16.59 -10.40
N MET A 43 -5.34 -17.43 -10.99
CA MET A 43 -5.21 -17.57 -12.45
C MET A 43 -6.44 -18.18 -13.12
N ARG A 44 -7.39 -18.72 -12.34
CA ARG A 44 -8.70 -19.19 -12.83
C ARG A 44 -9.69 -18.05 -13.05
N ARG A 45 -9.40 -16.84 -12.55
CA ARG A 45 -10.26 -15.67 -12.70
C ARG A 45 -10.03 -15.00 -14.06
N PRO A 46 -11.02 -14.27 -14.60
CA PRO A 46 -10.82 -13.40 -15.75
C PRO A 46 -9.71 -12.37 -15.49
N GLY A 47 -8.93 -12.02 -16.51
CA GLY A 47 -7.78 -11.12 -16.39
C GLY A 47 -8.12 -9.75 -15.75
N HIS A 48 -9.29 -9.19 -16.03
CA HIS A 48 -9.73 -7.93 -15.41
C HIS A 48 -9.92 -8.05 -13.90
N GLN A 49 -10.36 -9.21 -13.40
CA GLN A 49 -10.51 -9.46 -11.96
C GLN A 49 -9.17 -9.68 -11.25
N ILE A 50 -8.17 -10.20 -11.97
CA ILE A 50 -6.80 -10.29 -11.47
C ILE A 50 -6.20 -8.88 -11.39
N ALA A 51 -6.38 -8.07 -12.45
CA ALA A 51 -5.91 -6.68 -12.49
C ALA A 51 -6.54 -5.84 -11.37
N GLU A 52 -7.85 -5.95 -11.14
CA GLU A 52 -8.54 -5.27 -10.04
C GLU A 52 -7.93 -5.59 -8.67
N ARG A 53 -7.63 -6.88 -8.42
CA ARG A 53 -6.98 -7.32 -7.17
C ARG A 53 -5.57 -6.78 -7.01
N ILE A 54 -4.77 -6.81 -8.08
CA ILE A 54 -3.42 -6.23 -8.08
C ILE A 54 -3.50 -4.73 -7.77
N MET A 55 -4.37 -3.99 -8.45
CA MET A 55 -4.52 -2.54 -8.22
C MET A 55 -4.99 -2.24 -6.80
N ALA A 56 -5.96 -2.99 -6.26
CA ALA A 56 -6.42 -2.78 -4.89
C ALA A 56 -5.34 -3.03 -3.84
N CYS A 57 -4.51 -4.06 -4.02
CA CYS A 57 -3.34 -4.29 -3.17
C CYS A 57 -2.28 -3.18 -3.35
N ALA A 58 -2.00 -2.77 -4.58
CA ALA A 58 -1.03 -1.71 -4.87
C ALA A 58 -1.44 -0.38 -4.20
N ASP A 59 -2.71 -0.01 -4.29
CA ASP A 59 -3.24 1.22 -3.68
C ASP A 59 -3.09 1.19 -2.16
N VAL A 60 -3.45 0.07 -1.50
CA VAL A 60 -3.28 -0.05 -0.05
C VAL A 60 -1.80 0.04 0.35
N ALA A 61 -0.92 -0.69 -0.32
CA ALA A 61 0.51 -0.67 -0.02
C ALA A 61 1.13 0.71 -0.27
N TYR A 62 0.76 1.40 -1.35
CA TYR A 62 1.19 2.76 -1.65
C TYR A 62 0.73 3.74 -0.57
N LEU A 63 -0.56 3.74 -0.23
CA LEU A 63 -1.15 4.64 0.76
C LEU A 63 -0.56 4.43 2.15
N GLN A 64 -0.25 3.17 2.54
CA GLN A 64 0.48 2.90 3.78
C GLN A 64 1.82 3.63 3.84
N GLY A 65 2.56 3.63 2.74
CA GLY A 65 3.83 4.36 2.65
C GLY A 65 3.65 5.87 2.73
N GLN A 66 2.68 6.42 2.00
CA GLN A 66 2.45 7.87 2.00
C GLN A 66 1.99 8.39 3.36
N VAL A 67 1.10 7.66 4.04
CA VAL A 67 0.64 7.99 5.38
C VAL A 67 1.78 7.92 6.40
N ALA A 68 2.69 6.95 6.26
CA ALA A 68 3.87 6.87 7.11
C ALA A 68 4.80 8.08 6.92
N VAL A 69 5.03 8.51 5.66
CA VAL A 69 5.84 9.70 5.36
C VAL A 69 5.18 10.96 5.92
N ARG A 70 3.87 11.13 5.70
CA ARG A 70 3.10 12.24 6.27
C ARG A 70 3.23 12.28 7.79
N SER A 71 3.09 11.14 8.46
CA SER A 71 3.24 11.03 9.92
C SER A 71 4.66 11.36 10.41
N GLU A 72 5.69 11.13 9.60
CA GLU A 72 7.06 11.56 9.91
C GLU A 72 7.21 13.08 9.80
N TRP A 73 6.66 13.68 8.74
CA TRP A 73 6.71 15.12 8.52
C TRP A 73 5.92 15.92 9.57
N GLU A 74 4.76 15.40 9.97
CA GLU A 74 3.97 15.92 11.09
C GLU A 74 4.78 15.89 12.39
N ARG A 75 5.47 14.78 12.70
CA ARG A 75 6.34 14.68 13.90
C ARG A 75 7.57 15.56 13.83
N ALA A 76 8.06 15.87 12.63
CA ALA A 76 9.18 16.78 12.40
C ALA A 76 8.79 18.26 12.49
N ASN A 77 7.51 18.58 12.79
CA ASN A 77 6.96 19.95 12.83
C ASN A 77 7.20 20.73 11.53
N LEU A 78 7.12 20.05 10.37
CA LEU A 78 7.09 20.75 9.08
C LEU A 78 5.79 21.54 8.93
N SER A 79 5.81 22.58 8.09
CA SER A 79 4.60 23.36 7.80
C SER A 79 3.52 22.46 7.19
N PRO A 80 2.24 22.58 7.59
CA PRO A 80 1.14 21.81 7.00
C PRO A 80 1.07 21.87 5.47
N GLU A 81 1.44 23.02 4.88
CA GLU A 81 1.54 23.24 3.43
C GLU A 81 2.50 22.25 2.75
N SER A 82 3.45 21.68 3.49
CA SER A 82 4.40 20.69 2.94
C SER A 82 3.75 19.33 2.68
N PHE A 83 2.62 19.01 3.32
CA PHE A 83 1.97 17.70 3.22
C PHE A 83 0.44 17.75 3.05
N GLU A 84 -0.11 18.90 2.68
CA GLU A 84 -1.56 19.06 2.52
C GLU A 84 -2.13 18.15 1.42
N ASP A 85 -1.39 17.96 0.33
CA ASP A 85 -1.75 17.10 -0.80
C ASP A 85 -1.41 15.61 -0.59
N MET A 86 -0.80 15.27 0.54
CA MET A 86 -0.42 13.88 0.81
C MET A 86 -1.64 13.06 1.27
N PRO A 87 -1.73 11.78 0.86
CA PRO A 87 -2.74 10.87 1.35
C PRO A 87 -2.85 10.81 2.88
N THR A 88 -4.08 10.66 3.35
CA THR A 88 -4.45 10.62 4.76
C THR A 88 -4.75 9.19 5.24
N GLU A 89 -4.87 9.02 6.56
CA GLU A 89 -5.40 7.79 7.15
C GLU A 89 -6.82 7.47 6.66
N GLN A 90 -7.62 8.48 6.32
CA GLN A 90 -8.96 8.27 5.76
C GLN A 90 -8.89 7.66 4.36
N ASP A 91 -7.97 8.11 3.51
CA ASP A 91 -7.76 7.55 2.17
C ASP A 91 -7.30 6.09 2.26
N LEU A 92 -6.37 5.81 3.18
CA LEU A 92 -5.90 4.46 3.45
C LEU A 92 -7.04 3.56 3.98
N ALA A 93 -7.90 4.05 4.86
CA ALA A 93 -9.05 3.31 5.36
C ALA A 93 -10.05 2.98 4.24
N ALA A 94 -10.33 3.93 3.34
CA ALA A 94 -11.20 3.71 2.19
C ALA A 94 -10.62 2.67 1.21
N ALA A 95 -9.32 2.71 0.94
CA ALA A 95 -8.65 1.72 0.11
C ALA A 95 -8.69 0.32 0.73
N ARG A 96 -8.48 0.20 2.05
CA ARG A 96 -8.60 -1.05 2.81
C ARG A 96 -10.02 -1.61 2.76
N GLU A 97 -11.04 -0.76 2.84
CA GLU A 97 -12.44 -1.18 2.70
C GLU A 97 -12.73 -1.73 1.31
N ARG A 98 -12.26 -1.07 0.25
CA ARG A 98 -12.39 -1.61 -1.11
C ARG A 98 -11.69 -2.96 -1.27
N LEU A 99 -10.45 -3.10 -0.77
CA LEU A 99 -9.71 -4.36 -0.83
C LEU A 99 -10.43 -5.50 -0.08
N ARG A 100 -11.08 -5.20 1.05
CA ARG A 100 -11.86 -6.18 1.83
C ARG A 100 -13.11 -6.71 1.12
N ARG A 101 -13.59 -6.01 0.08
CA ARG A 101 -14.79 -6.39 -0.68
C ARG A 101 -14.47 -7.24 -1.93
N LEU A 102 -13.20 -7.55 -2.19
CA LEU A 102 -12.74 -8.40 -3.31
C LEU A 102 -12.70 -9.88 -2.94
#